data_AF-A0A3N5UHY8-F1
#
_entry.id   AF-A0A3N5UHY8-F1
#
_cell.length_a   1.000
_cell.length_b   1.000
_cell.length_c   1.000
_cell.angle_alpha   90.00
_cell.angle_beta   90.00
_cell.angle_gamma   90.00
#
_symmetry.space_group_name_H-M   'P 1'
#
loop_
_entity.id
_entity.type
_entity.pdbx_description
1 polymer ?
#
loop_
_entity_poly.entity_id
_entity_poly.type
_entity_poly.pdbx_seq_one_letter_code
_entity_poly.pdbx_strand_id
1 'polypeptide(L)'
;MADTLRASKYLAWLSILLAVTAIAMLVMGYRSEVGPFVIGALASLALFCMRHPSLKSYAFTVWVFAFVAASMFYPQAFMKWAGYDLKNLIVPLIQIIMFGMGTTLSLADFGRVLVMPWPVLVGWVLQFSVMPVIGFTLAMLFGFEAEIAAGIVLIGSVPGGVASNVMTYLARGNVALSVTMTACSTLAAPF
;
A
#
# COMPACT_ATOMS: atom_id res chain seq x y z
N MET A 1 15.17 -26.34 6.62
CA MET A 1 14.60 -25.83 5.35
C MET A 1 13.36 -26.63 4.89
N ALA A 2 13.29 -27.95 5.12
CA ALA A 2 12.11 -28.76 4.80
C ALA A 2 10.89 -28.49 5.73
N ASP A 3 11.11 -28.26 7.03
CA ASP A 3 10.00 -28.01 7.98
C ASP A 3 9.35 -26.63 7.81
N THR A 4 10.13 -25.61 7.45
CA THR A 4 9.61 -24.28 7.13
C THR A 4 8.70 -24.29 5.88
N LEU A 5 9.02 -25.15 4.91
CA LEU A 5 8.19 -25.35 3.71
C LEU A 5 6.94 -26.18 4.01
N ARG A 6 6.98 -27.15 4.93
CA ARG A 6 5.77 -27.87 5.40
C ARG A 6 4.83 -26.95 6.16
N ALA A 7 5.34 -26.17 7.12
CA ALA A 7 4.55 -25.17 7.85
C ALA A 7 3.89 -24.14 6.93
N SER A 8 4.59 -23.74 5.86
CA SER A 8 4.05 -22.85 4.81
C SER A 8 2.86 -23.48 4.06
N LYS A 9 2.90 -24.78 3.72
CA LYS A 9 1.77 -25.45 3.07
C LYS A 9 0.50 -25.45 3.92
N TYR A 10 0.61 -25.65 5.23
CA TYR A 10 -0.57 -25.60 6.12
C TYR A 10 -1.23 -24.22 6.16
N LEU A 11 -0.46 -23.13 6.08
CA LEU A 11 -1.00 -21.77 6.03
C LEU A 11 -1.73 -21.48 4.71
N ALA A 12 -1.22 -22.01 3.59
CA ALA A 12 -1.90 -21.89 2.31
C ALA A 12 -3.24 -22.66 2.31
N TRP A 13 -3.24 -23.90 2.80
CA TRP A 13 -4.47 -24.68 2.96
C TRP A 13 -5.48 -24.01 3.90
N LEU A 14 -5.00 -23.44 5.01
CA LEU A 14 -5.84 -22.69 5.93
C LEU A 14 -6.47 -21.47 5.25
N SER A 15 -5.68 -20.69 4.50
CA SER A 15 -6.19 -19.52 3.78
C SER A 15 -7.27 -19.89 2.76
N ILE A 16 -7.04 -20.96 1.98
CA ILE A 16 -8.01 -21.46 1.01
C ILE A 16 -9.29 -21.92 1.71
N LEU A 17 -9.16 -22.70 2.78
CA LEU A 17 -10.31 -23.18 3.55
C LEU A 17 -11.14 -22.01 4.09
N LEU A 18 -10.49 -21.02 4.70
CA LEU A 18 -11.16 -19.82 5.23
C LEU A 18 -11.82 -18.97 4.13
N ALA A 19 -11.19 -18.86 2.96
CA ALA A 19 -11.76 -18.16 1.82
C ALA A 19 -13.01 -18.90 1.26
N VAL A 20 -12.94 -20.22 1.14
CA VAL A 20 -14.09 -21.04 0.71
C VAL A 20 -15.24 -20.94 1.70
N THR A 21 -14.95 -21.00 3.01
CA THR A 21 -15.99 -20.82 4.04
C THR A 21 -16.60 -19.43 4.00
N ALA A 22 -15.78 -18.39 3.77
CA ALA A 22 -16.28 -17.02 3.63
C ALA A 22 -17.21 -16.86 2.42
N ILE A 23 -16.85 -17.46 1.28
CA ILE A 23 -17.69 -17.45 0.07
C ILE A 23 -19.00 -18.22 0.33
N ALA A 24 -18.92 -19.42 0.93
CA ALA A 24 -20.11 -20.20 1.25
C ALA A 24 -21.07 -19.43 2.18
N MET A 25 -20.55 -18.77 3.21
CA MET A 25 -21.34 -17.93 4.11
C MET A 25 -21.97 -16.71 3.42
N LEU A 26 -21.26 -16.09 2.47
CA LEU A 26 -21.82 -15.01 1.64
C LEU A 26 -22.98 -15.51 0.77
N VAL A 27 -22.83 -16.68 0.14
CA VAL A 27 -23.89 -17.30 -0.68
C VAL A 27 -25.09 -17.70 0.17
N MET A 28 -24.87 -18.18 1.39
CA MET A 28 -25.92 -18.55 2.35
C MET A 28 -26.57 -17.33 3.06
N GLY A 29 -26.08 -16.11 2.81
CA GLY A 29 -26.68 -14.87 3.35
C GLY A 29 -26.20 -14.46 4.74
N TYR A 30 -25.22 -15.14 5.34
CA TYR A 30 -24.68 -14.84 6.68
C TYR A 30 -23.69 -13.66 6.69
N ARG A 31 -24.09 -12.49 6.17
CA ARG A 31 -23.19 -11.33 5.97
C ARG A 31 -22.55 -10.79 7.26
N SER A 32 -23.22 -10.93 8.41
CA SER A 32 -22.72 -10.45 9.71
C SER A 32 -21.55 -11.27 10.26
N GLU A 33 -21.43 -12.54 9.88
CA GLU A 33 -20.44 -13.46 10.44
C GLU A 33 -19.26 -13.74 9.48
N VAL A 34 -19.30 -13.21 8.26
CA VAL A 34 -18.26 -13.41 7.23
C VAL A 34 -16.93 -12.72 7.59
N GLY A 35 -16.98 -11.64 8.38
CA GLY A 35 -15.84 -10.78 8.69
C GLY A 35 -14.58 -11.52 9.16
N PRO A 36 -14.63 -12.34 10.22
CA PRO A 36 -13.46 -13.07 10.73
C PRO A 36 -12.86 -14.03 9.71
N PHE A 37 -13.67 -14.65 8.86
CA PHE A 37 -13.20 -15.59 7.85
C PHE A 37 -12.45 -14.90 6.72
N VAL A 38 -12.94 -13.73 6.27
CA VAL A 38 -12.23 -12.92 5.26
C VAL A 38 -10.90 -12.41 5.81
N ILE A 39 -10.92 -11.84 7.02
CA ILE A 39 -9.70 -11.32 7.68
C ILE A 39 -8.71 -12.45 7.93
N GLY A 40 -9.18 -13.60 8.44
CA GLY A 40 -8.36 -14.78 8.68
C GLY A 40 -7.77 -15.36 7.39
N ALA A 41 -8.54 -15.40 6.30
CA ALA A 41 -8.05 -15.85 4.99
C ALA A 41 -6.92 -14.94 4.47
N LEU A 42 -7.10 -13.62 4.55
CA LEU A 42 -6.10 -12.64 4.12
C LEU A 42 -4.86 -12.63 5.04
N ALA A 43 -5.04 -12.72 6.35
CA ALA A 43 -3.93 -12.74 7.31
C ALA A 43 -3.10 -14.03 7.19
N SER A 44 -3.75 -15.18 7.05
CA SER A 44 -3.05 -16.45 6.81
C SER A 44 -2.32 -16.46 5.46
N LEU A 45 -2.90 -15.85 4.42
CA LEU A 45 -2.22 -15.63 3.14
C LEU A 45 -1.01 -14.71 3.28
N ALA A 46 -1.12 -13.62 4.06
CA ALA A 46 -0.01 -12.71 4.31
C ALA A 46 1.15 -13.43 5.02
N LEU A 47 0.85 -14.22 6.06
CA LEU A 47 1.83 -15.05 6.76
C LEU A 47 2.45 -16.13 5.86
N PHE A 48 1.68 -16.70 4.95
CA PHE A 48 2.18 -17.61 3.93
C PHE A 48 3.19 -16.89 3.01
N CYS A 49 2.82 -15.73 2.47
CA CYS A 49 3.70 -14.92 1.63
C CYS A 49 5.01 -14.59 2.35
N MET A 50 4.98 -14.20 3.64
CA MET A 50 6.18 -13.90 4.42
C MET A 50 7.15 -15.08 4.55
N ARG A 51 6.62 -16.31 4.64
CA ARG A 51 7.40 -17.54 4.83
C ARG A 51 7.91 -18.14 3.52
N HIS A 52 7.33 -17.76 2.38
CA HIS A 52 7.72 -18.29 1.08
C HIS A 52 8.78 -17.39 0.41
N PRO A 53 9.96 -17.91 0.04
CA PRO A 53 11.10 -17.10 -0.42
C PRO A 53 10.79 -16.25 -1.66
N SER A 54 9.93 -16.75 -2.57
CA SER A 54 9.53 -16.01 -3.78
C SER A 54 8.39 -15.02 -3.57
N LEU A 55 7.60 -15.14 -2.49
CA LEU A 55 6.38 -14.36 -2.28
C LEU A 55 6.50 -13.33 -1.15
N LYS A 56 7.62 -13.32 -0.42
CA LYS A 56 7.85 -12.43 0.73
C LYS A 56 7.59 -10.96 0.41
N SER A 57 7.89 -10.54 -0.80
CA SER A 57 7.75 -9.16 -1.24
C SER A 57 6.30 -8.72 -1.41
N TYR A 58 5.37 -9.65 -1.63
CA TYR A 58 3.93 -9.36 -1.71
C TYR A 58 3.25 -9.37 -0.35
N ALA A 59 3.91 -9.84 0.71
CA ALA A 59 3.33 -9.95 2.04
C ALA A 59 2.81 -8.61 2.57
N PHE A 60 3.52 -7.51 2.28
CA PHE A 60 3.06 -6.17 2.65
C PHE A 60 1.70 -5.84 2.02
N THR A 61 1.55 -6.05 0.72
CA THR A 61 0.30 -5.81 0.00
C THR A 61 -0.85 -6.66 0.55
N VAL A 62 -0.60 -7.94 0.85
CA VAL A 62 -1.64 -8.82 1.43
C VAL A 62 -2.01 -8.38 2.85
N TRP A 63 -1.05 -7.91 3.66
CA TRP A 63 -1.35 -7.33 4.97
C TRP A 63 -2.21 -6.07 4.86
N VAL A 64 -1.94 -5.19 3.89
CA VAL A 64 -2.79 -4.01 3.65
C VAL A 64 -4.24 -4.44 3.38
N PHE A 65 -4.46 -5.43 2.51
CA PHE A 65 -5.81 -5.95 2.28
C PHE A 65 -6.44 -6.56 3.54
N ALA A 66 -5.67 -7.29 4.35
CA ALA A 66 -6.17 -7.85 5.61
C ALA A 66 -6.62 -6.76 6.60
N PHE A 67 -5.85 -5.67 6.76
CA PHE A 67 -6.21 -4.56 7.63
C PHE A 67 -7.36 -3.71 7.07
N VAL A 68 -7.43 -3.52 5.75
CA VAL A 68 -8.58 -2.85 5.12
C VAL A 68 -9.85 -3.65 5.37
N ALA A 69 -9.83 -4.96 5.11
CA ALA A 69 -10.97 -5.84 5.42
C ALA A 69 -11.34 -5.77 6.91
N ALA A 70 -10.35 -5.80 7.81
CA ALA A 70 -10.59 -5.67 9.24
C ALA A 70 -11.26 -4.33 9.61
N SER A 71 -10.81 -3.22 9.03
CA SER A 71 -11.40 -1.90 9.27
C SER A 71 -12.83 -1.77 8.73
N MET A 72 -13.15 -2.45 7.63
CA MET A 72 -14.49 -2.43 7.03
C MET A 72 -15.49 -3.26 7.84
N PHE A 73 -15.09 -4.43 8.33
CA PHE A 73 -15.97 -5.31 9.13
C PHE A 73 -16.06 -4.90 10.61
N TYR A 74 -14.98 -4.32 11.16
CA TYR A 74 -14.90 -3.95 12.58
C TYR A 74 -14.44 -2.49 12.76
N PRO A 75 -15.15 -1.49 12.22
CA PRO A 75 -14.72 -0.08 12.28
C PRO A 75 -14.55 0.43 13.70
N GLN A 76 -15.36 -0.04 14.66
CA GLN A 76 -15.25 0.30 16.07
C GLN A 76 -13.88 -0.01 16.69
N ALA A 77 -13.17 -1.03 16.18
CA ALA A 77 -11.85 -1.39 16.67
C ALA A 77 -10.77 -0.38 16.23
N PHE A 78 -11.01 0.39 15.17
CA PHE A 78 -10.06 1.33 14.57
C PHE A 78 -10.43 2.80 14.78
N MET A 79 -11.59 3.10 15.37
CA MET A 79 -12.00 4.48 15.64
C MET A 79 -11.50 4.98 16.99
N LYS A 80 -11.84 4.29 18.09
CA LYS A 80 -11.51 4.72 19.46
C LYS A 80 -10.85 3.60 20.24
N TRP A 81 -9.73 3.92 20.88
CA TRP A 81 -9.06 3.00 21.79
C TRP A 81 -8.80 3.71 23.12
N ALA A 82 -9.29 3.13 24.23
CA ALA A 82 -9.18 3.72 25.57
C ALA A 82 -9.65 5.19 25.66
N GLY A 83 -10.67 5.58 24.87
CA GLY A 83 -11.19 6.95 24.83
C GLY A 83 -10.43 7.91 23.91
N TYR A 84 -9.38 7.47 23.23
CA TYR A 84 -8.60 8.26 22.28
C TYR A 84 -9.00 7.94 20.83
N ASP A 85 -9.24 8.98 20.02
CA ASP A 85 -9.54 8.85 18.58
C ASP A 85 -8.27 8.53 17.78
N LEU A 86 -8.21 7.32 17.21
CA LEU A 86 -7.06 6.84 16.44
C LEU A 86 -6.78 7.68 15.19
N LYS A 87 -7.79 8.40 14.68
CA LYS A 87 -7.63 9.36 13.57
C LYS A 87 -6.53 10.39 13.85
N ASN A 88 -6.35 10.80 15.10
CA ASN A 88 -5.33 11.78 15.48
C ASN A 88 -3.90 11.23 15.37
N LEU A 89 -3.72 9.90 15.28
CA LEU A 89 -2.43 9.26 15.05
C LEU A 89 -2.05 9.22 13.57
N ILE A 90 -2.96 9.46 12.63
CA ILE A 90 -2.67 9.36 11.19
C ILE A 90 -1.52 10.30 10.81
N VAL A 91 -1.58 11.56 11.21
CA VAL A 91 -0.54 12.56 10.88
C VAL A 91 0.82 12.21 11.51
N PRO A 92 0.93 11.94 12.83
CA PRO A 92 2.18 11.49 13.44
C PRO A 92 2.76 10.21 12.82
N LEU A 93 1.92 9.23 12.48
CA LEU A 93 2.38 7.99 11.85
C LEU A 93 2.95 8.25 10.45
N ILE A 94 2.29 9.09 9.65
CA ILE A 94 2.82 9.51 8.34
C ILE A 94 4.14 10.27 8.52
N GLN A 95 4.26 11.15 9.51
CA GLN A 95 5.51 11.86 9.81
C GLN A 95 6.64 10.90 10.16
N ILE A 96 6.37 9.87 10.97
CA ILE A 96 7.36 8.83 11.30
C ILE A 96 7.79 8.06 10.04
N ILE A 97 6.83 7.71 9.17
CA ILE A 97 7.12 7.02 7.90
C ILE A 97 7.98 7.91 6.98
N MET A 98 7.64 9.20 6.84
CA MET A 98 8.39 10.14 6.01
C MET A 98 9.76 10.47 6.62
N PHE A 99 9.88 10.55 7.94
CA PHE A 99 11.17 10.70 8.62
C PHE A 99 12.06 9.47 8.40
N GLY A 100 11.51 8.26 8.57
CA GLY A 100 12.21 7.01 8.30
C GLY A 100 12.64 6.87 6.84
N MET A 101 11.84 7.37 5.89
CA MET A 101 12.27 7.50 4.49
C MET A 101 13.48 8.44 4.40
N GLY A 102 13.41 9.63 5.00
CA GLY A 102 14.47 10.64 4.95
C GLY A 102 15.81 10.13 5.47
N THR A 103 15.82 9.33 6.54
CA THR A 103 17.07 8.76 7.10
C THR A 103 17.72 7.70 6.21
N THR A 104 16.98 7.13 5.25
CA THR A 104 17.52 6.17 4.28
C THR A 104 18.11 6.84 3.03
N LEU A 105 17.87 8.14 2.82
CA LEU A 105 18.42 8.89 1.68
C LEU A 105 19.87 9.28 1.94
N SER A 106 20.71 9.06 0.94
CA SER A 106 22.12 9.45 0.93
C SER A 106 22.36 10.69 0.07
N LEU A 107 23.43 11.44 0.36
CA LEU A 107 23.88 12.55 -0.51
C LEU A 107 24.18 12.08 -1.94
N ALA A 108 24.54 10.81 -2.12
CA ALA A 108 24.75 10.21 -3.44
C ALA A 108 23.43 10.04 -4.24
N ASP A 109 22.28 9.89 -3.57
CA ASP A 109 20.97 9.85 -4.23
C ASP A 109 20.61 11.22 -4.85
N PHE A 110 21.02 12.31 -4.19
CA PHE A 110 20.86 13.67 -4.70
C PHE A 110 21.86 13.99 -5.82
N GLY A 111 23.13 13.60 -5.65
CA GLY A 111 24.14 13.75 -6.71
C GLY A 111 23.75 13.05 -8.02
N ARG A 112 23.01 11.93 -7.93
CA ARG A 112 22.48 11.22 -9.10
C ARG A 112 21.52 12.04 -9.95
N VAL A 113 20.77 13.00 -9.39
CA VAL A 113 19.94 13.93 -10.17
C VAL A 113 20.78 14.67 -11.21
N LEU A 114 22.00 15.08 -10.82
CA LEU A 114 22.91 15.83 -11.68
C LEU A 114 23.57 14.93 -12.75
N VAL A 115 23.74 13.64 -12.46
CA VAL A 115 24.33 12.67 -13.39
C VAL A 115 23.32 12.21 -14.44
N MET A 116 22.04 12.09 -14.07
CA MET A 116 20.98 11.61 -14.94
C MET A 116 19.71 12.48 -14.83
N PRO A 117 19.77 13.74 -15.27
CA PRO A 117 18.68 14.71 -15.09
C PRO A 117 17.47 14.39 -15.98
N TRP A 118 17.69 13.87 -17.19
CA TRP A 118 16.61 13.66 -18.15
C TRP A 118 15.58 12.61 -17.69
N PRO A 119 15.97 11.40 -17.23
CA PRO A 119 15.00 10.44 -16.70
C PRO A 119 14.25 10.93 -15.47
N VAL A 120 14.92 11.68 -14.58
CA VAL A 120 14.31 12.25 -13.37
C VAL A 120 13.27 13.30 -13.74
N LEU A 121 13.59 14.20 -14.68
CA LEU A 121 12.68 15.25 -15.13
C LEU A 121 11.45 14.67 -15.84
N VAL A 122 11.65 13.67 -16.72
CA VAL A 122 10.54 12.99 -17.38
C VAL A 122 9.62 12.32 -16.35
N GLY A 123 10.19 11.59 -15.38
CA GLY A 123 9.42 10.96 -14.31
C GLY A 123 8.65 11.97 -13.45
N TRP A 124 9.29 13.10 -13.12
CA TRP A 124 8.68 14.18 -12.35
C TRP A 124 7.52 14.85 -13.11
N VAL A 125 7.70 15.17 -14.39
CA VAL A 125 6.63 15.73 -15.24
C VAL A 125 5.46 14.76 -15.31
N LEU A 126 5.73 13.47 -15.60
CA LEU A 126 4.68 12.47 -15.69
C LEU A 126 3.94 12.28 -14.35
N GLN A 127 4.65 12.31 -13.21
CA GLN A 127 4.05 12.20 -11.89
C GLN A 127 3.07 13.35 -11.61
N PHE A 128 3.46 14.61 -11.90
CA PHE A 128 2.63 15.78 -11.59
C PHE A 128 1.70 16.22 -12.74
N SER A 129 1.81 15.62 -13.92
CA SER A 129 0.88 15.87 -15.03
C SER A 129 -0.08 14.72 -15.24
N VAL A 130 0.42 13.51 -15.45
CA VAL A 130 -0.39 12.36 -15.86
C VAL A 130 -1.24 11.84 -14.70
N MET A 131 -0.68 11.70 -13.49
CA MET A 131 -1.44 11.16 -12.35
C MET A 131 -2.61 12.07 -11.94
N PRO A 132 -2.48 13.40 -11.83
CA PRO A 132 -3.61 14.28 -11.51
C PRO A 132 -4.65 14.30 -12.63
N VAL A 133 -4.22 14.34 -13.90
CA VAL A 133 -5.15 14.33 -15.05
C VAL A 133 -5.95 13.05 -15.09
N ILE A 134 -5.33 11.90 -14.83
CA ILE A 134 -6.04 10.61 -14.73
C ILE A 134 -7.03 10.65 -13.56
N GLY A 135 -6.60 11.09 -12.37
CA GLY A 135 -7.47 11.20 -11.20
C GLY A 135 -8.71 12.07 -11.45
N PHE A 136 -8.51 13.24 -12.08
CA PHE A 136 -9.59 14.15 -12.47
C PHE A 136 -10.52 13.55 -13.52
N THR A 137 -9.95 12.91 -14.55
CA THR A 137 -10.73 12.26 -15.61
C THR A 137 -11.59 11.13 -15.06
N LEU A 138 -11.03 10.28 -14.19
CA LEU A 138 -11.77 9.22 -13.52
C LEU A 138 -12.88 9.79 -12.64
N ALA A 139 -12.59 10.85 -11.88
CA ALA A 139 -13.58 11.47 -11.01
C ALA A 139 -14.80 11.99 -11.78
N MET A 140 -14.58 12.62 -12.94
CA MET A 140 -15.66 13.10 -13.81
C MET A 140 -16.38 11.97 -14.53
N LEU A 141 -15.67 10.97 -15.04
CA LEU A 141 -16.25 9.87 -15.82
C LEU A 141 -17.23 9.03 -14.99
N PHE A 142 -16.90 8.79 -13.72
CA PHE A 142 -17.75 8.01 -12.81
C PHE A 142 -18.77 8.85 -12.04
N GLY A 143 -18.76 10.18 -12.18
CA GLY A 143 -19.74 11.08 -11.56
C GLY A 143 -19.74 11.02 -10.03
N PHE A 144 -18.57 10.91 -9.40
CA PHE A 144 -18.48 10.85 -7.93
C PHE A 144 -18.92 12.16 -7.28
N GLU A 145 -19.42 12.07 -6.04
CA GLU A 145 -19.67 13.24 -5.19
C GLU A 145 -18.40 14.07 -5.01
N ALA A 146 -18.58 15.38 -4.81
CA ALA A 146 -17.47 16.36 -4.79
C ALA A 146 -16.38 15.99 -3.76
N GLU A 147 -16.75 15.42 -2.61
CA GLU A 147 -15.81 15.01 -1.57
C GLU A 147 -14.93 13.83 -2.01
N ILE A 148 -15.53 12.81 -2.65
CA ILE A 148 -14.81 11.64 -3.17
C ILE A 148 -13.94 12.04 -4.37
N ALA A 149 -14.50 12.86 -5.27
CA ALA A 149 -13.77 13.40 -6.42
C ALA A 149 -12.52 14.18 -5.99
N ALA A 150 -12.65 15.06 -4.98
CA ALA A 150 -11.52 15.79 -4.42
C ALA A 150 -10.47 14.85 -3.83
N GLY A 151 -10.89 13.79 -3.14
CA GLY A 151 -9.98 12.75 -2.62
C GLY A 151 -9.21 12.00 -3.71
N ILE A 152 -9.88 11.63 -4.82
CA ILE A 152 -9.24 10.95 -5.95
C ILE A 152 -8.21 11.86 -6.64
N VAL A 153 -8.57 13.13 -6.87
CA VAL A 153 -7.65 14.11 -7.46
C VAL A 153 -6.47 14.36 -6.53
N LEU A 154 -6.70 14.48 -5.22
CA LEU A 154 -5.65 14.64 -4.22
C LEU A 154 -4.67 13.46 -4.25
N ILE A 155 -5.16 12.21 -4.31
CA ILE A 155 -4.31 11.01 -4.45
C ILE A 155 -3.51 11.02 -5.76
N GLY A 156 -4.08 11.56 -6.85
CA GLY A 156 -3.35 11.74 -8.11
C GLY A 156 -2.23 12.77 -8.03
N SER A 157 -2.35 13.75 -7.13
CA SER A 157 -1.43 14.89 -7.00
C SER A 157 -0.33 14.73 -5.95
N VAL A 158 -0.37 13.68 -5.13
CA VAL A 158 0.69 13.43 -4.14
C VAL A 158 1.97 12.89 -4.80
N PRO A 159 3.14 13.16 -4.20
CA PRO A 159 4.41 12.61 -4.67
C PRO A 159 4.46 11.08 -4.54
N GLY A 160 5.46 10.47 -5.18
CA GLY A 160 5.69 9.03 -5.09
C GLY A 160 5.98 8.56 -3.65
N GLY A 161 5.56 7.34 -3.31
CA GLY A 161 5.77 6.75 -1.99
C GLY A 161 6.95 5.77 -1.93
N VAL A 162 7.47 5.50 -0.72
CA VAL A 162 8.58 4.55 -0.46
C VAL A 162 8.36 3.13 -1.00
N ALA A 163 7.10 2.68 -1.06
CA ALA A 163 6.77 1.35 -1.58
C ALA A 163 7.20 1.18 -3.04
N SER A 164 7.25 2.26 -3.82
CA SER A 164 7.70 2.24 -5.22
C SER A 164 9.16 1.81 -5.37
N ASN A 165 10.03 2.11 -4.39
CA ASN A 165 11.43 1.71 -4.42
C ASN A 165 11.58 0.20 -4.29
N VAL A 166 10.81 -0.41 -3.38
CA VAL A 166 10.75 -1.87 -3.22
C VAL A 166 10.20 -2.51 -4.48
N MET A 167 9.09 -1.98 -5.02
CA MET A 167 8.50 -2.51 -6.25
C MET A 167 9.42 -2.40 -7.46
N THR A 168 10.18 -1.32 -7.58
CA THR A 168 11.20 -1.16 -8.64
C THR A 168 12.30 -2.20 -8.49
N TYR A 169 12.77 -2.48 -7.28
CA TYR A 169 13.75 -3.53 -7.02
C TYR A 169 13.23 -4.92 -7.45
N LEU A 170 11.98 -5.24 -7.12
CA LEU A 170 11.36 -6.51 -7.51
C LEU A 170 11.16 -6.63 -9.02
N ALA A 171 10.81 -5.54 -9.68
CA ALA A 171 10.70 -5.46 -11.13
C ALA A 171 12.06 -5.47 -11.85
N ARG A 172 13.19 -5.57 -11.12
CA ARG A 172 14.56 -5.46 -11.65
C ARG A 172 14.80 -4.14 -12.38
N GLY A 173 14.09 -3.10 -11.96
CA GLY A 173 14.22 -1.75 -12.50
C GLY A 173 15.39 -0.99 -11.86
N ASN A 174 15.53 0.28 -12.26
CA ASN A 174 16.55 1.15 -11.71
C ASN A 174 16.09 1.73 -10.36
N VAL A 175 16.45 1.05 -9.27
CA VAL A 175 16.13 1.47 -7.90
C VAL A 175 16.70 2.85 -7.58
N ALA A 176 17.93 3.12 -8.06
CA ALA A 176 18.58 4.41 -7.85
C ALA A 176 17.76 5.56 -8.46
N LEU A 177 17.21 5.37 -9.66
CA LEU A 177 16.28 6.32 -10.29
C LEU A 177 14.98 6.47 -9.49
N SER A 178 14.38 5.37 -9.02
CA SER A 178 13.14 5.41 -8.22
C SER A 178 13.31 6.21 -6.93
N VAL A 179 14.42 5.97 -6.22
CA VAL A 179 14.75 6.70 -4.98
C VAL A 179 14.95 8.18 -5.26
N THR A 180 15.73 8.51 -6.28
CA THR A 180 15.99 9.90 -6.68
C THR A 180 14.70 10.62 -7.10
N MET A 181 13.85 9.99 -7.92
CA MET A 181 12.57 10.56 -8.34
C MET A 181 11.61 10.77 -7.17
N THR A 182 11.55 9.80 -6.25
CA THR A 182 10.74 9.91 -5.01
C THR A 182 11.20 11.10 -4.18
N ALA A 183 12.51 11.25 -3.97
CA ALA A 183 13.09 12.38 -3.23
C ALA A 183 12.77 13.73 -3.90
N CYS A 184 13.00 13.86 -5.21
CA CYS A 184 12.69 15.09 -5.96
C CYS A 184 11.20 15.44 -5.91
N SER A 185 10.32 14.47 -6.13
CA SER A 185 8.86 14.71 -6.07
C SER A 185 8.39 15.10 -4.67
N THR A 186 8.97 14.49 -3.63
CA THR A 186 8.62 14.81 -2.23
C THR A 186 9.08 16.21 -1.84
N LEU A 187 10.25 16.66 -2.31
CA LEU A 187 10.73 18.04 -2.11
C LEU A 187 9.93 19.08 -2.90
N ALA A 188 9.40 18.70 -4.06
CA ALA A 188 8.55 19.57 -4.87
C ALA A 188 7.12 19.70 -4.33
N ALA A 189 6.61 18.67 -3.63
CA ALA A 189 5.22 18.59 -3.18
C ALA A 189 4.68 19.76 -2.32
N PRO A 190 5.48 20.50 -1.53
CA PRO A 190 4.99 21.67 -0.81
C PRO A 190 4.61 22.87 -1.68
N PHE A 191 4.99 22.88 -2.96
CA PHE A 191 4.75 23.96 -3.92
C PHE A 191 3.68 23.58 -4.94
#